data_AF-A0A2D7TE16-F1
#
_entry.id   AF-A0A2D7TE16-F1
#
_cell.length_a   1.000
_cell.length_b   1.000
_cell.length_c   1.000
_cell.angle_alpha   90.00
_cell.angle_beta   90.00
_cell.angle_gamma   90.00
#
_symmetry.space_group_name_H-M   'P 1'
#
loop_
_entity.id
_entity.type
_entity.pdbx_description
1 polymer ?
#
loop_
_entity_poly.entity_id
_entity_poly.type
_entity_poly.pdbx_seq_one_letter_code
_entity_poly.pdbx_strand_id
1 'polypeptide(L)'
;MDFKKSDLIIPSILTVFCYVVYPYPEIAMWSIFFMASYSAIANDSIQTIGTFIASNSDKKWYYLWIYMGGIFLITVTYSWYNYGGDISYGRLASKGLNEAPDNFKFLQVFAPVALLIMTRFKMPVSTSILLLSAFATQASSITSILSKSFFGYFIAFFIAMLVWILTTNIFEKFKNSKPSRIWLPLQWVSSGALWSAWIMQDMANVAVVLPRSLNYDQFIVVASFIFFGLGLLFYLRGDRIQQIVLEKSDIIDVRAATVVDFIYACLLFYLKEISSIPISTTWVFIGLLGGRELAINLRKKNGNYKDALKMIGKDSLSAGIGLIISLILAVSINENMRNELLSLF
;
A
#
# COMPACT_ATOMS: atom_id res chain seq x y z
N MET A 1 -25.43 -2.99 -1.66
CA MET A 1 -24.22 -2.15 -1.53
C MET A 1 -24.53 -0.90 -2.34
N ASP A 2 -24.91 0.18 -1.67
CA ASP A 2 -25.52 1.34 -2.34
C ASP A 2 -24.43 2.31 -2.80
N PHE A 3 -23.98 2.09 -4.03
CA PHE A 3 -23.10 3.01 -4.74
C PHE A 3 -23.88 4.30 -5.01
N LYS A 4 -23.57 5.37 -4.27
CA LYS A 4 -24.25 6.65 -4.49
C LYS A 4 -23.60 7.36 -5.67
N LYS A 5 -24.40 7.99 -6.54
CA LYS A 5 -23.89 8.83 -7.65
C LYS A 5 -22.87 9.88 -7.18
N SER A 6 -23.00 10.34 -5.93
CA SER A 6 -22.04 11.26 -5.28
C SER A 6 -20.61 10.71 -5.21
N ASP A 7 -20.42 9.39 -5.25
CA ASP A 7 -19.11 8.78 -5.14
C ASP A 7 -18.25 8.89 -6.41
N LEU A 8 -18.85 9.20 -7.57
CA LEU A 8 -18.14 9.40 -8.83
C LEU A 8 -17.87 10.87 -9.17
N ILE A 9 -18.50 11.83 -8.48
CA ILE A 9 -18.36 13.26 -8.80
C ILE A 9 -16.89 13.69 -8.73
N ILE A 10 -16.19 13.36 -7.64
CA ILE A 10 -14.78 13.73 -7.45
C ILE A 10 -13.89 13.05 -8.51
N PRO A 11 -13.96 11.72 -8.71
CA PRO A 11 -13.24 11.08 -9.80
C PRO A 11 -13.51 11.69 -11.17
N SER A 12 -14.75 12.01 -11.52
CA SER A 12 -15.09 12.61 -12.81
C SER A 12 -14.46 14.00 -13.00
N ILE A 13 -14.47 14.84 -11.96
CA ILE A 13 -13.80 16.15 -11.98
C ILE A 13 -12.29 15.95 -12.17
N LEU A 14 -11.69 15.01 -11.44
CA LEU A 14 -10.27 14.69 -11.57
C LEU A 14 -9.94 14.14 -12.97
N THR A 15 -10.81 13.35 -13.60
CA THR A 15 -10.62 12.88 -14.98
C THR A 15 -10.55 14.03 -15.97
N VAL A 16 -11.46 15.01 -15.85
CA VAL A 16 -11.44 16.21 -16.70
C VAL A 16 -10.16 17.01 -16.45
N PHE A 17 -9.77 17.17 -15.18
CA PHE A 17 -8.52 17.81 -14.82
C PHE A 17 -7.30 17.09 -15.44
N CYS A 18 -7.22 15.76 -15.37
CA CYS A 18 -6.19 14.96 -16.03
C CYS A 18 -6.12 15.24 -17.54
N TYR A 19 -7.27 15.38 -18.20
CA TYR A 19 -7.32 15.69 -19.64
C TYR A 19 -6.78 17.09 -19.96
N VAL A 20 -6.99 18.06 -19.07
CA VAL A 20 -6.48 19.42 -19.25
C VAL A 20 -4.96 19.50 -19.01
N VAL A 21 -4.46 18.78 -18.00
CA VAL A 21 -3.04 18.91 -17.58
C VAL A 21 -2.07 17.99 -18.31
N TYR A 22 -2.51 16.85 -18.89
CA TYR A 22 -1.59 15.90 -19.51
C TYR A 22 -0.65 16.47 -20.59
N PRO A 23 -1.04 17.50 -21.39
CA PRO A 23 -0.14 18.06 -22.40
C PRO A 23 1.01 18.89 -21.80
N TYR A 24 0.96 19.23 -20.51
CA TYR A 24 1.94 20.09 -19.83
C TYR A 24 2.78 19.25 -18.87
N PRO A 25 4.00 18.83 -19.24
CA PRO A 25 4.73 17.79 -18.50
C PRO A 25 4.99 18.10 -17.03
N GLU A 26 5.42 19.32 -16.71
CA GLU A 26 5.71 19.71 -15.32
C GLU A 26 4.44 19.75 -14.46
N ILE A 27 3.34 20.28 -15.00
CA ILE A 27 2.04 20.33 -14.30
C ILE A 27 1.49 18.91 -14.15
N ALA A 28 1.61 18.07 -15.18
CA ALA A 28 1.20 16.68 -15.16
C ALA A 28 1.98 15.87 -14.11
N MET A 29 3.30 16.06 -14.04
CA MET A 29 4.18 15.42 -13.05
C MET A 29 3.70 15.70 -11.62
N TRP A 30 3.56 16.98 -11.26
CA TRP A 30 3.11 17.36 -9.92
C TRP A 30 1.67 16.92 -9.64
N SER A 31 0.79 17.02 -10.64
CA SER A 31 -0.60 16.54 -10.54
C SER A 31 -0.65 15.04 -10.25
N ILE A 32 0.14 14.24 -10.97
CA ILE A 32 0.26 12.80 -10.73
C ILE A 32 0.79 12.57 -9.32
N PHE A 33 1.87 13.24 -8.93
CA PHE A 33 2.46 13.07 -7.59
C PHE A 33 1.44 13.34 -6.48
N PHE A 34 0.69 14.44 -6.55
CA PHE A 34 -0.30 14.78 -5.52
C PHE A 34 -1.46 13.79 -5.47
N MET A 35 -1.99 13.38 -6.64
CA MET A 35 -3.07 12.39 -6.69
C MET A 35 -2.60 10.99 -6.29
N ALA A 36 -1.40 10.58 -6.71
CA ALA A 36 -0.77 9.31 -6.34
C ALA A 36 -0.50 9.26 -4.84
N SER A 37 0.04 10.34 -4.26
CA SER A 37 0.28 10.46 -2.81
C SER A 37 -1.00 10.21 -2.02
N TYR A 38 -2.09 10.89 -2.38
CA TYR A 38 -3.36 10.72 -1.69
C TYR A 38 -3.95 9.31 -1.91
N SER A 39 -4.00 8.86 -3.16
CA SER A 39 -4.64 7.58 -3.51
C SER A 39 -3.91 6.35 -2.99
N ALA A 40 -2.57 6.32 -3.08
CA ALA A 40 -1.75 5.21 -2.60
C ALA A 40 -1.77 5.13 -1.07
N ILE A 41 -1.55 6.26 -0.38
CA ILE A 41 -1.60 6.30 1.09
C ILE A 41 -3.00 5.94 1.56
N ALA A 42 -4.08 6.45 0.94
CA ALA A 42 -5.43 6.09 1.33
C ALA A 42 -5.73 4.60 1.11
N ASN A 43 -5.32 4.00 -0.02
CA ASN A 43 -5.51 2.57 -0.31
C ASN A 43 -4.78 1.69 0.71
N ASP A 44 -3.50 1.99 0.94
CA ASP A 44 -2.62 1.14 1.74
C ASP A 44 -2.68 1.45 3.24
N SER A 45 -3.30 2.58 3.61
CA SER A 45 -3.54 2.93 5.02
C SER A 45 -4.34 1.86 5.74
N ILE A 46 -5.25 1.14 5.08
CA ILE A 46 -6.01 0.02 5.68
C ILE A 46 -5.06 -1.04 6.25
N GLN A 47 -3.93 -1.28 5.58
CA GLN A 47 -2.99 -2.36 5.89
C GLN A 47 -1.87 -1.93 6.85
N THR A 48 -1.67 -0.61 7.01
CA THR A 48 -0.51 -0.03 7.71
C THR A 48 -0.90 0.85 8.89
N ILE A 49 -1.69 1.89 8.63
CA ILE A 49 -2.10 2.91 9.62
C ILE A 49 -3.46 2.55 10.26
N GLY A 50 -4.27 1.72 9.60
CA GLY A 50 -5.66 1.44 9.95
C GLY A 50 -5.79 0.77 11.32
N THR A 51 -4.95 -0.23 11.61
CA THR A 51 -4.88 -0.89 12.91
C THR A 51 -4.47 0.08 14.02
N PHE A 52 -3.54 1.00 13.72
CA PHE A 52 -3.10 2.05 14.64
C PHE A 52 -4.20 3.07 14.95
N ILE A 53 -4.92 3.55 13.93
CA ILE A 53 -6.06 4.46 14.10
C ILE A 53 -7.17 3.79 14.91
N ALA A 54 -7.52 2.54 14.58
CA ALA A 54 -8.60 1.82 15.26
C ALA A 54 -8.28 1.59 16.75
N SER A 55 -7.06 1.12 17.04
CA SER A 55 -6.59 0.82 18.40
C SER A 55 -6.42 2.06 19.28
N ASN A 56 -6.25 3.24 18.68
CA ASN A 56 -6.02 4.51 19.37
C ASN A 56 -7.12 5.55 19.09
N SER A 57 -8.34 5.08 18.80
CA SER A 57 -9.50 5.95 18.50
C SER A 57 -9.92 6.84 19.68
N ASP A 58 -9.49 6.51 20.90
CA ASP A 58 -9.64 7.33 22.11
C ASP A 58 -8.66 8.51 22.16
N LYS A 59 -7.59 8.49 21.36
CA LYS A 59 -6.57 9.55 21.31
C LYS A 59 -6.96 10.64 20.34
N LYS A 60 -6.47 11.85 20.62
CA LYS A 60 -6.67 12.99 19.72
C LYS A 60 -5.84 12.80 18.45
N TRP A 61 -6.46 13.11 17.30
CA TRP A 61 -5.89 12.89 15.97
C TRP A 61 -4.48 13.49 15.79
N TYR A 62 -4.21 14.66 16.40
CA TYR A 62 -2.93 15.35 16.23
C TYR A 62 -1.75 14.60 16.89
N TYR A 63 -1.98 13.83 17.96
CA TYR A 63 -0.93 12.99 18.54
C TYR A 63 -0.56 11.83 17.61
N LEU A 64 -1.58 11.21 17.02
CA LEU A 64 -1.41 10.13 16.04
C LEU A 64 -0.71 10.63 14.77
N TRP A 65 -1.12 11.82 14.31
CA TRP A 65 -0.52 12.50 13.16
C TRP A 65 0.94 12.86 13.40
N ILE A 66 1.29 13.52 14.50
CA ILE A 66 2.69 13.91 14.78
C ILE A 66 3.58 12.66 14.88
N TYR A 67 3.08 11.58 15.47
CA TYR A 67 3.83 10.33 15.56
C TYR A 67 4.10 9.72 14.18
N MET A 68 3.06 9.45 13.40
CA MET A 68 3.19 8.79 12.09
C MET A 68 3.78 9.71 11.02
N GLY A 69 3.47 10.99 11.07
CA GLY A 69 4.06 12.04 10.25
C GLY A 69 5.54 12.26 10.58
N GLY A 70 5.91 12.21 11.86
CA GLY A 70 7.31 12.28 12.29
C GLY A 70 8.14 11.11 11.76
N ILE A 71 7.61 9.88 11.87
CA ILE A 71 8.22 8.70 11.26
C ILE A 71 8.35 8.87 9.75
N PHE A 72 7.30 9.35 9.07
CA PHE A 72 7.35 9.65 7.65
C PHE A 72 8.50 10.60 7.31
N LEU A 73 8.61 11.75 7.99
CA LEU A 73 9.66 12.73 7.76
C LEU A 73 11.04 12.13 7.98
N ILE A 74 11.25 11.40 9.07
CA ILE A 74 12.54 10.75 9.37
C ILE A 74 12.92 9.77 8.24
N THR A 75 11.99 8.91 7.85
CA THR A 75 12.21 7.87 6.83
C THR A 75 12.52 8.49 5.46
N VAL A 76 11.74 9.46 4.99
CA VAL A 76 12.02 10.09 3.68
C VAL A 76 13.26 10.99 3.70
N THR A 77 13.53 11.68 4.81
CA THR A 77 14.75 12.50 4.96
C THR A 77 15.99 11.62 4.97
N TYR A 78 15.94 10.46 5.65
CA TYR A 78 17.03 9.50 5.65
C TYR A 78 17.32 9.01 4.23
N SER A 79 16.28 8.69 3.45
CA SER A 79 16.44 8.30 2.05
C SER A 79 17.09 9.43 1.25
N TRP A 80 16.51 10.63 1.31
CA TRP A 80 16.97 11.79 0.54
C TRP A 80 18.44 12.10 0.79
N TYR A 81 18.88 12.02 2.05
CA TYR A 81 20.26 12.27 2.44
C TYR A 81 21.23 11.16 2.00
N ASN A 82 20.87 9.88 2.22
CA ASN A 82 21.78 8.75 1.98
C ASN A 82 21.79 8.25 0.53
N TYR A 83 20.75 8.55 -0.25
CA TYR A 83 20.60 8.10 -1.63
C TYR A 83 20.66 9.25 -2.64
N GLY A 84 21.38 10.32 -2.31
CA GLY A 84 21.69 11.41 -3.26
C GLY A 84 20.46 12.14 -3.80
N GLY A 85 19.46 12.38 -2.96
CA GLY A 85 18.23 13.06 -3.31
C GLY A 85 17.04 12.13 -3.61
N ASP A 86 17.22 10.81 -3.57
CA ASP A 86 16.13 9.85 -3.76
C ASP A 86 15.30 9.64 -2.49
N ILE A 87 13.97 9.63 -2.61
CA ILE A 87 13.04 9.36 -1.51
C ILE A 87 12.43 7.95 -1.56
N SER A 88 12.83 7.13 -2.54
CA SER A 88 12.28 5.80 -2.78
C SER A 88 13.17 4.67 -2.27
N TYR A 89 14.21 4.94 -1.46
CA TYR A 89 15.17 3.94 -0.98
C TYR A 89 15.82 3.10 -2.10
N GLY A 90 16.09 3.73 -3.24
CA GLY A 90 16.72 3.12 -4.41
C GLY A 90 15.80 2.18 -5.21
N ARG A 91 14.50 2.13 -4.90
CA ARG A 91 13.52 1.29 -5.61
C ARG A 91 13.37 1.70 -7.08
N LEU A 92 13.41 3.01 -7.32
CA LEU A 92 13.31 3.58 -8.66
C LEU A 92 14.62 3.48 -9.45
N ALA A 93 15.73 3.01 -8.86
CA ALA A 93 16.96 2.70 -9.60
C ALA A 93 16.85 1.38 -10.40
N SER A 94 15.74 0.66 -10.29
CA SER A 94 15.51 -0.60 -11.03
C SER A 94 15.30 -0.35 -12.53
N LYS A 95 15.71 -1.33 -13.35
CA LYS A 95 15.62 -1.25 -14.82
C LYS A 95 14.18 -0.99 -15.25
N GLY A 96 14.01 -0.01 -16.13
CA GLY A 96 12.71 0.38 -16.68
C GLY A 96 11.92 1.37 -15.82
N LEU A 97 12.46 1.74 -14.65
CA LEU A 97 11.97 2.82 -13.78
C LEU A 97 13.09 3.84 -13.45
N ASN A 98 14.33 3.57 -13.87
CA ASN A 98 15.53 4.36 -13.57
C ASN A 98 15.55 5.75 -14.22
N GLU A 99 14.65 6.02 -15.15
CA GLU A 99 14.47 7.33 -15.77
C GLU A 99 13.10 7.89 -15.38
N ALA A 100 13.06 9.19 -15.08
CA ALA A 100 11.79 9.89 -14.86
C ALA A 100 11.11 10.13 -16.22
N PRO A 101 9.77 10.06 -16.32
CA PRO A 101 9.09 10.31 -17.58
C PRO A 101 9.21 11.79 -18.01
N ASP A 102 9.66 12.04 -19.24
CA ASP A 102 9.73 13.41 -19.80
C ASP A 102 8.38 13.88 -20.36
N ASN A 103 7.53 12.94 -20.79
CA ASN A 103 6.22 13.21 -21.35
C ASN A 103 5.19 12.24 -20.77
N PHE A 104 3.95 12.71 -20.64
CA PHE A 104 2.87 11.93 -20.04
C PHE A 104 1.76 11.67 -21.05
N LYS A 105 1.32 10.41 -21.15
CA LYS A 105 0.06 10.06 -21.81
C LYS A 105 -1.09 10.32 -20.85
N PHE A 106 -2.27 10.65 -21.37
CA PHE A 106 -3.48 10.85 -20.56
C PHE A 106 -3.71 9.72 -19.53
N LEU A 107 -3.57 8.46 -19.96
CA LEU A 107 -3.76 7.30 -19.08
C LEU A 107 -2.75 7.21 -17.93
N GLN A 108 -1.55 7.77 -18.08
CA GLN A 108 -0.56 7.88 -16.99
C GLN A 108 -0.99 8.92 -15.96
N VAL A 109 -1.48 10.08 -16.43
CA VAL A 109 -2.04 11.13 -15.55
C VAL A 109 -3.31 10.66 -14.84
N PHE A 110 -4.09 9.81 -15.50
CA PHE A 110 -5.33 9.24 -14.99
C PHE A 110 -5.12 8.04 -14.05
N ALA A 111 -3.97 7.37 -14.06
CA ALA A 111 -3.73 6.16 -13.27
C ALA A 111 -4.03 6.32 -11.76
N PRO A 112 -3.61 7.43 -11.09
CA PRO A 112 -4.00 7.66 -9.69
C PRO A 112 -5.51 7.83 -9.48
N VAL A 113 -6.22 8.41 -10.45
CA VAL A 113 -7.68 8.55 -10.40
C VAL A 113 -8.37 7.20 -10.56
N ALA A 114 -7.85 6.33 -11.45
CA ALA A 114 -8.32 4.95 -11.57
C ALA A 114 -8.20 4.20 -10.23
N LEU A 115 -7.06 4.35 -9.54
CA LEU A 115 -6.86 3.80 -8.19
C LEU A 115 -7.89 4.37 -7.18
N LEU A 116 -8.19 5.67 -7.22
CA LEU A 116 -9.24 6.28 -6.39
C LEU A 116 -10.64 5.73 -6.68
N ILE A 117 -10.93 5.37 -7.93
CA ILE A 117 -12.20 4.75 -8.30
C ILE A 117 -12.26 3.33 -7.73
N MET A 118 -11.20 2.54 -7.91
CA MET A 118 -11.15 1.16 -7.44
C MET A 118 -11.18 1.03 -5.91
N THR A 119 -10.49 1.92 -5.20
CA THR A 119 -10.55 1.99 -3.73
C THR A 119 -11.98 2.22 -3.22
N ARG A 120 -12.80 3.01 -3.93
CA ARG A 120 -14.23 3.22 -3.58
C ARG A 120 -15.08 1.96 -3.78
N PHE A 121 -14.68 1.05 -4.67
CA PHE A 121 -15.31 -0.26 -4.80
C PHE A 121 -14.93 -1.24 -3.68
N LYS A 122 -14.16 -0.80 -2.66
CA LYS A 122 -13.64 -1.64 -1.56
C LYS A 122 -12.86 -2.87 -2.06
N MET A 123 -12.29 -2.79 -3.27
CA MET A 123 -11.47 -3.86 -3.84
C MET A 123 -10.01 -3.64 -3.43
N PRO A 124 -9.31 -4.64 -2.88
CA PRO A 124 -7.89 -4.53 -2.60
C PRO A 124 -7.13 -4.48 -3.94
N VAL A 125 -6.61 -3.31 -4.29
CA VAL A 125 -5.82 -3.12 -5.51
C VAL A 125 -4.36 -2.87 -5.15
N SER A 126 -3.47 -3.54 -5.87
CA SER A 126 -2.03 -3.31 -5.76
C SER A 126 -1.66 -1.95 -6.36
N THR A 127 -1.36 -1.00 -5.49
CA THR A 127 -0.88 0.34 -5.84
C THR A 127 0.40 0.27 -6.66
N SER A 128 1.35 -0.57 -6.23
CA SER A 128 2.64 -0.76 -6.90
C SER A 128 2.47 -1.33 -8.30
N ILE A 129 1.59 -2.33 -8.49
CA ILE A 129 1.38 -2.89 -9.83
C ILE A 129 0.66 -1.90 -10.73
N LEU A 130 -0.33 -1.15 -10.23
CA LEU A 130 -1.03 -0.17 -11.05
C LEU A 130 -0.14 1.00 -11.45
N LEU A 131 0.48 1.66 -10.47
CA LEU A 131 1.22 2.89 -10.70
C LEU A 131 2.54 2.58 -11.40
N LEU A 132 3.34 1.63 -10.91
CA LEU A 132 4.64 1.37 -11.52
C LEU A 132 4.51 0.77 -12.91
N SER A 133 3.52 -0.09 -13.18
CA SER A 133 3.33 -0.64 -14.53
C SER A 133 2.88 0.43 -15.54
N ALA A 134 2.18 1.48 -15.09
CA ALA A 134 1.80 2.61 -15.94
C ALA A 134 3.02 3.45 -16.40
N PHE A 135 4.10 3.42 -15.63
CA PHE A 135 5.34 4.17 -15.91
C PHE A 135 6.52 3.27 -16.31
N ALA A 136 6.35 1.94 -16.29
CA ALA A 136 7.36 1.00 -16.70
C ALA A 136 7.61 1.10 -18.21
N THR A 137 8.88 1.24 -18.60
CA THR A 137 9.27 1.32 -20.02
C THR A 137 9.49 -0.06 -20.67
N GLN A 138 9.69 -1.11 -19.87
CA GLN A 138 9.98 -2.47 -20.32
C GLN A 138 8.99 -3.50 -19.75
N ALA A 139 8.55 -4.47 -20.55
CA ALA A 139 7.67 -5.54 -20.07
C ALA A 139 8.35 -6.44 -19.01
N SER A 140 9.68 -6.59 -19.11
CA SER A 140 10.48 -7.34 -18.14
C SER A 140 10.39 -6.76 -16.72
N SER A 141 10.27 -5.43 -16.58
CA SER A 141 10.08 -4.74 -15.29
C SER A 141 8.78 -5.17 -14.64
N ILE A 142 7.67 -5.19 -15.38
CA ILE A 142 6.36 -5.61 -14.87
C ILE A 142 6.39 -7.08 -14.45
N THR A 143 6.90 -7.95 -15.32
CA THR A 143 7.03 -9.38 -15.00
C THR A 143 7.86 -9.60 -13.73
N SER A 144 8.92 -8.81 -13.54
CA SER A 144 9.76 -8.89 -12.33
C SER A 144 9.02 -8.43 -11.07
N ILE A 145 8.26 -7.33 -11.14
CA ILE A 145 7.43 -6.83 -10.04
C ILE A 145 6.36 -7.87 -9.68
N LEU A 146 5.69 -8.46 -10.67
CA LEU A 146 4.69 -9.51 -10.47
C LEU A 146 5.30 -10.75 -9.80
N SER A 147 6.40 -11.27 -10.35
CA SER A 147 7.07 -12.46 -9.82
C SER A 147 7.52 -12.25 -8.38
N LYS A 148 8.14 -11.11 -8.06
CA LYS A 148 8.55 -10.77 -6.70
C LYS A 148 7.36 -10.56 -5.76
N SER A 149 6.24 -10.02 -6.27
CA SER A 149 4.99 -9.88 -5.52
C SER A 149 4.36 -11.22 -5.16
N PHE A 150 4.29 -12.17 -6.09
CA PHE A 150 3.81 -13.52 -5.80
C PHE A 150 4.74 -14.28 -4.85
N PHE A 151 6.06 -14.12 -5.00
CA PHE A 151 7.02 -14.68 -4.06
C PHE A 151 6.81 -14.12 -2.64
N GLY A 152 6.63 -12.80 -2.52
CA GLY A 152 6.30 -12.14 -1.26
C GLY A 152 4.98 -12.64 -0.65
N TYR A 153 3.95 -12.86 -1.48
CA TYR A 153 2.68 -13.46 -1.05
C TYR A 153 2.90 -14.84 -0.39
N PHE A 154 3.64 -15.75 -1.05
CA PHE A 154 3.85 -17.09 -0.52
C PHE A 154 4.66 -17.09 0.77
N ILE A 155 5.73 -16.30 0.84
CA ILE A 155 6.53 -16.15 2.07
C ILE A 155 5.65 -15.64 3.20
N ALA A 156 4.89 -14.58 2.97
CA ALA A 156 4.01 -14.00 3.98
C ALA A 156 2.95 -15.01 4.45
N PHE A 157 2.37 -15.77 3.52
CA PHE A 157 1.39 -16.81 3.82
C PHE A 157 1.95 -17.89 4.75
N PHE A 158 3.11 -18.46 4.43
CA PHE A 158 3.69 -19.52 5.26
C PHE A 158 4.21 -19.01 6.60
N ILE A 159 4.83 -17.83 6.64
CA ILE A 159 5.30 -17.23 7.90
C ILE A 159 4.12 -16.88 8.80
N ALA A 160 3.08 -16.23 8.27
CA ALA A 160 1.89 -15.91 9.04
C ALA A 160 1.21 -17.17 9.56
N MET A 161 1.09 -18.21 8.72
CA MET A 161 0.54 -19.49 9.15
C MET A 161 1.35 -20.10 10.29
N LEU A 162 2.68 -20.16 10.17
CA LEU A 162 3.55 -20.72 11.20
C LEU A 162 3.41 -19.96 12.53
N VAL A 163 3.53 -18.62 12.48
CA VAL A 163 3.44 -17.79 13.68
C VAL A 163 2.08 -17.97 14.34
N TRP A 164 1.00 -17.96 13.56
CA TRP A 164 -0.34 -18.03 14.13
C TRP A 164 -0.71 -19.44 14.63
N ILE A 165 -0.19 -20.50 14.01
CA ILE A 165 -0.27 -21.85 14.56
C ILE A 165 0.38 -21.90 15.96
N LEU A 166 1.48 -21.20 16.19
CA LEU A 166 2.16 -21.19 17.49
C LEU A 166 1.46 -20.29 18.52
N THR A 167 0.89 -19.16 18.09
CA THR A 167 0.37 -18.14 19.01
C THR A 167 -1.14 -18.23 19.29
N THR A 168 -1.94 -18.85 18.41
CA THR A 168 -3.42 -18.87 18.53
C THR A 168 -3.90 -19.33 19.92
N ASN A 169 -3.31 -20.39 20.47
CA ASN A 169 -3.71 -20.92 21.78
C ASN A 169 -3.44 -19.93 22.93
N ILE A 170 -2.37 -19.13 22.81
CA ILE A 170 -2.01 -18.11 23.79
C ILE A 170 -3.03 -16.97 23.71
N PHE A 171 -3.34 -16.49 22.50
CA PHE A 171 -4.31 -15.42 22.30
C PHE A 171 -5.71 -15.80 22.79
N GLU A 172 -6.19 -17.00 22.48
CA GLU A 172 -7.49 -17.49 22.97
C GLU A 172 -7.52 -17.57 24.51
N LYS A 173 -6.43 -18.03 25.15
CA LYS A 173 -6.33 -18.10 26.61
C LYS A 173 -6.40 -16.71 27.27
N PHE A 174 -5.82 -15.70 26.64
CA PHE A 174 -5.75 -14.35 27.21
C PHE A 174 -6.82 -13.40 26.66
N LYS A 175 -7.72 -13.84 25.77
CA LYS A 175 -8.73 -13.00 25.12
C LYS A 175 -9.55 -12.16 26.11
N ASN A 176 -9.96 -12.74 27.23
CA ASN A 176 -10.79 -12.07 28.26
C ASN A 176 -9.99 -11.30 29.33
N SER A 177 -8.66 -11.27 29.24
CA SER A 177 -7.82 -10.55 30.21
C SER A 177 -7.60 -9.10 29.78
N LYS A 178 -7.59 -8.17 30.73
CA LYS A 178 -7.23 -6.78 30.47
C LYS A 178 -5.77 -6.73 29.98
N PRO A 179 -5.49 -6.14 28.80
CA PRO A 179 -4.13 -6.04 28.32
C PRO A 179 -3.28 -5.17 29.26
N SER A 180 -2.06 -5.63 29.54
CA SER A 180 -1.06 -4.85 30.30
C SER A 180 -0.78 -3.51 29.61
N ARG A 181 -0.42 -2.48 30.40
CA ARG A 181 -0.05 -1.15 29.90
C ARG A 181 1.13 -1.16 28.92
N ILE A 182 1.95 -2.22 28.94
CA ILE A 182 3.11 -2.40 28.04
C ILE A 182 2.68 -2.63 26.58
N TRP A 183 1.46 -3.13 26.34
CA TRP A 183 1.00 -3.39 24.97
C TRP A 183 0.78 -2.12 24.15
N LEU A 184 0.48 -0.99 24.80
CA LEU A 184 0.32 0.27 24.09
C LEU A 184 1.63 0.75 23.44
N PRO A 185 2.76 0.91 24.17
CA PRO A 185 4.02 1.30 23.54
C PRO A 185 4.53 0.24 22.56
N LEU A 186 4.33 -1.05 22.81
CA LEU A 186 4.70 -2.10 21.84
C LEU A 186 3.92 -1.95 20.53
N GLN A 187 2.61 -1.69 20.61
CA GLN A 187 1.78 -1.46 19.43
C GLN A 187 2.23 -0.22 18.66
N TRP A 188 2.54 0.88 19.35
CA TRP A 188 3.03 2.10 18.71
C TRP A 188 4.34 1.85 17.97
N VAL A 189 5.28 1.13 18.61
CA VAL A 189 6.55 0.77 17.99
C VAL A 189 6.34 -0.16 16.78
N SER A 190 5.48 -1.18 16.90
CA SER A 190 5.21 -2.09 15.78
C SER A 190 4.52 -1.39 14.61
N SER A 191 3.51 -0.55 14.85
CA SER A 191 2.83 0.20 13.80
C SER A 191 3.76 1.26 13.18
N GLY A 192 4.62 1.88 13.98
CA GLY A 192 5.64 2.81 13.49
C GLY A 192 6.68 2.12 12.60
N ALA A 193 7.15 0.93 13.00
CA ALA A 193 8.05 0.11 12.20
C ALA A 193 7.39 -0.35 10.89
N LEU A 194 6.13 -0.78 10.94
CA LEU A 194 5.36 -1.14 9.76
C LEU A 194 5.21 0.05 8.80
N TRP A 195 4.86 1.22 9.33
CA TRP A 195 4.73 2.42 8.53
C TRP A 195 6.04 2.83 7.86
N SER A 196 7.15 2.79 8.59
CA SER A 196 8.47 3.04 8.01
C SER A 196 8.82 2.02 6.93
N ALA A 197 8.55 0.72 7.16
CA ALA A 197 8.84 -0.33 6.18
C ALA A 197 7.98 -0.19 4.92
N TRP A 198 6.72 0.24 5.06
CA TRP A 198 5.85 0.56 3.93
C TRP A 198 6.39 1.75 3.14
N ILE A 199 6.77 2.85 3.79
CA ILE A 199 7.37 4.01 3.09
C ILE A 199 8.60 3.57 2.30
N MET A 200 9.48 2.77 2.88
CA MET A 200 10.69 2.25 2.21
C MET A 200 10.39 1.41 0.95
N GLN A 201 9.20 0.81 0.85
CA GLN A 201 8.79 -0.04 -0.28
C GLN A 201 7.95 0.73 -1.31
N ASP A 202 6.89 1.39 -0.85
CA ASP A 202 5.83 1.94 -1.70
C ASP A 202 5.96 3.44 -1.98
N MET A 203 6.90 4.15 -1.35
CA MET A 203 7.18 5.55 -1.73
C MET A 203 7.60 5.65 -3.21
N ALA A 204 8.16 4.57 -3.76
CA ALA A 204 8.44 4.43 -5.19
C ALA A 204 7.20 4.64 -6.07
N ASN A 205 6.02 4.16 -5.65
CA ASN A 205 4.78 4.26 -6.43
C ASN A 205 4.35 5.71 -6.63
N VAL A 206 4.60 6.53 -5.61
CA VAL A 206 4.25 7.94 -5.58
C VAL A 206 5.34 8.78 -6.25
N ALA A 207 6.61 8.45 -6.00
CA ALA A 207 7.77 9.17 -6.52
C ALA A 207 8.15 8.80 -7.97
N VAL A 208 7.48 7.82 -8.59
CA VAL A 208 7.83 7.30 -9.93
C VAL A 208 7.88 8.40 -11.00
N VAL A 209 7.06 9.43 -10.86
CA VAL A 209 7.01 10.59 -11.79
C VAL A 209 8.03 11.67 -11.49
N LEU A 210 8.59 11.70 -10.28
CA LEU A 210 9.49 12.74 -9.86
C LEU A 210 10.93 12.50 -10.36
N PRO A 211 11.77 13.55 -10.40
CA PRO A 211 13.21 13.40 -10.66
C PRO A 211 13.83 12.39 -9.69
N ARG A 212 14.76 11.57 -10.18
CA ARG A 212 15.44 10.54 -9.38
C ARG A 212 16.35 11.11 -8.29
N SER A 213 16.69 12.39 -8.39
CA SER A 213 17.37 13.17 -7.36
C SER A 213 16.60 14.47 -7.16
N LEU A 214 15.95 14.61 -6.01
CA LEU A 214 15.21 15.82 -5.66
C LEU A 214 16.17 16.87 -5.11
N ASN A 215 16.04 18.10 -5.59
CA ASN A 215 16.68 19.24 -4.93
C ASN A 215 15.96 19.55 -3.61
N TYR A 216 16.54 20.47 -2.83
CA TYR A 216 16.02 20.84 -1.52
C TYR A 216 14.57 21.36 -1.55
N ASP A 217 14.24 22.21 -2.53
CA ASP A 217 12.90 22.80 -2.64
C ASP A 217 11.83 21.76 -3.02
N GLN A 218 12.15 20.89 -3.99
CA GLN A 218 11.30 19.77 -4.38
C GLN A 218 11.06 18.82 -3.21
N PHE A 219 12.12 18.52 -2.43
CA PHE A 219 12.00 17.69 -1.24
C PHE A 219 11.06 18.31 -0.20
N ILE A 220 11.17 19.61 0.07
CA ILE A 220 10.26 20.31 0.99
C ILE A 220 8.81 20.22 0.53
N VAL A 221 8.55 20.45 -0.76
CA VAL A 221 7.18 20.37 -1.31
C VAL A 221 6.61 18.96 -1.13
N VAL A 222 7.38 17.94 -1.50
CA VAL A 222 6.98 16.52 -1.38
C VAL A 222 6.73 16.14 0.08
N ALA A 223 7.69 16.43 0.96
CA ALA A 223 7.61 16.08 2.38
C ALA A 223 6.45 16.81 3.07
N SER A 224 6.29 18.11 2.82
CA SER A 224 5.23 18.92 3.41
C SER A 224 3.86 18.45 2.94
N PHE A 225 3.69 18.21 1.63
CA PHE A 225 2.41 17.78 1.07
C PHE A 225 1.93 16.47 1.72
N ILE A 226 2.80 15.45 1.78
CA ILE A 226 2.44 14.17 2.38
C ILE A 226 2.24 14.30 3.89
N PHE A 227 3.11 15.05 4.60
CA PHE A 227 2.98 15.27 6.04
C PHE A 227 1.65 15.91 6.42
N PHE A 228 1.24 16.99 5.74
CA PHE A 228 -0.07 17.62 5.98
C PHE A 228 -1.24 16.77 5.47
N GLY A 229 -1.05 16.03 4.38
CA GLY A 229 -2.02 15.05 3.88
C GLY A 229 -2.32 13.95 4.90
N LEU A 230 -1.30 13.45 5.61
CA LEU A 230 -1.47 12.55 6.75
C LEU A 230 -2.27 13.24 7.87
N GLY A 231 -2.00 14.51 8.14
CA GLY A 231 -2.77 15.30 9.12
C GLY A 231 -4.26 15.32 8.82
N LEU A 232 -4.60 15.56 7.54
CA LEU A 232 -5.99 15.49 7.08
C LEU A 232 -6.58 14.08 7.22
N LEU A 233 -5.82 13.03 6.89
CA LEU A 233 -6.25 11.64 7.04
C LEU A 233 -6.60 11.30 8.49
N PHE A 234 -5.75 11.69 9.44
CA PHE A 234 -6.00 11.50 10.87
C PHE A 234 -7.15 12.39 11.38
N TYR A 235 -7.27 13.64 10.90
CA TYR A 235 -8.34 14.55 11.28
C TYR A 235 -9.73 14.02 10.88
N LEU A 236 -9.85 13.51 9.64
CA LEU A 236 -11.06 12.85 9.15
C LEU A 236 -11.29 11.47 9.77
N ARG A 237 -10.45 11.07 10.73
CA ARG A 237 -10.42 9.78 11.44
C ARG A 237 -10.42 8.57 10.51
N GLY A 238 -10.11 8.77 9.23
CA GLY A 238 -10.35 7.77 8.20
C GLY A 238 -11.79 7.20 8.24
N ASP A 239 -12.84 8.00 8.41
CA ASP A 239 -14.24 7.54 8.58
C ASP A 239 -14.68 6.41 7.64
N ARG A 240 -14.19 6.37 6.40
CA ARG A 240 -14.41 5.25 5.45
C ARG A 240 -13.48 4.05 5.66
N ILE A 241 -12.22 4.29 6.00
CA ILE A 241 -11.20 3.28 6.31
C ILE A 241 -11.55 2.54 7.60
N GLN A 242 -11.99 3.26 8.64
CA GLN A 242 -12.46 2.68 9.89
C GLN A 242 -13.65 1.74 9.68
N GLN A 243 -14.66 2.13 8.89
CA GLN A 243 -15.78 1.23 8.58
C GLN A 243 -15.32 -0.07 7.92
N ILE A 244 -14.33 -0.03 7.02
CA ILE A 244 -13.81 -1.21 6.32
C ILE A 244 -12.95 -2.09 7.26
N VAL A 245 -12.14 -1.49 8.13
CA VAL A 245 -11.29 -2.22 9.09
C VAL A 245 -12.13 -2.80 10.23
N LEU A 246 -13.14 -2.08 10.73
CA LEU A 246 -14.05 -2.54 11.78
C LEU A 246 -15.01 -3.64 11.30
N GLU A 247 -15.34 -3.68 10.00
CA GLU A 247 -16.15 -4.75 9.39
C GLU A 247 -15.40 -6.09 9.27
N LYS A 248 -14.06 -6.08 9.16
CA LYS A 248 -13.22 -7.29 9.05
C LYS A 248 -12.58 -7.65 10.41
N SER A 249 -13.37 -8.33 11.25
CA SER A 249 -13.02 -9.21 12.38
C SER A 249 -12.08 -8.70 13.48
N ASP A 250 -12.49 -8.82 14.77
CA ASP A 250 -11.71 -8.96 16.03
C ASP A 250 -10.38 -8.15 16.27
N ILE A 251 -9.94 -7.26 15.38
CA ILE A 251 -8.71 -6.44 15.48
C ILE A 251 -8.97 -5.17 16.32
N ILE A 252 -9.82 -5.29 17.33
CA ILE A 252 -9.91 -4.28 18.41
C ILE A 252 -8.88 -4.64 19.50
N ASP A 253 -8.42 -5.89 19.55
CA ASP A 253 -7.39 -6.30 20.50
C ASP A 253 -5.99 -5.81 20.08
N VAL A 254 -5.48 -4.84 20.84
CA VAL A 254 -4.14 -4.26 20.71
C VAL A 254 -3.05 -5.32 20.60
N ARG A 255 -3.19 -6.48 21.24
CA ARG A 255 -2.18 -7.55 21.23
C ARG A 255 -2.09 -8.24 19.88
N ALA A 256 -3.24 -8.57 19.30
CA ALA A 256 -3.30 -9.20 17.99
C ALA A 256 -2.84 -8.22 16.90
N ALA A 257 -3.25 -6.95 17.01
CA ALA A 257 -2.77 -5.87 16.13
C ALA A 257 -1.24 -5.72 16.21
N THR A 258 -0.66 -5.69 17.40
CA THR A 258 0.80 -5.58 17.60
C THR A 258 1.56 -6.69 16.88
N VAL A 259 1.10 -7.94 17.00
CA VAL A 259 1.78 -9.09 16.38
C VAL A 259 1.64 -9.07 14.86
N VAL A 260 0.44 -8.75 14.34
CA VAL A 260 0.23 -8.62 12.89
C VAL A 260 1.12 -7.51 12.32
N ASP A 261 1.10 -6.33 12.94
CA ASP A 261 1.90 -5.19 12.49
C ASP A 261 3.40 -5.52 12.52
N PHE A 262 3.87 -6.16 13.60
CA PHE A 262 5.28 -6.53 13.75
C PHE A 262 5.73 -7.56 12.71
N ILE A 263 4.97 -8.64 12.51
CA ILE A 263 5.29 -9.64 11.47
C ILE A 263 5.32 -8.99 10.10
N TYR A 264 4.33 -8.14 9.82
CA TYR A 264 4.24 -7.48 8.53
C TYR A 264 5.40 -6.50 8.31
N ALA A 265 5.79 -5.72 9.33
CA ALA A 265 6.96 -4.86 9.29
C ALA A 265 8.24 -5.66 8.99
N CYS A 266 8.46 -6.78 9.69
CA CYS A 266 9.60 -7.66 9.46
C CYS A 266 9.60 -8.24 8.04
N LEU A 267 8.44 -8.66 7.53
CA LEU A 267 8.31 -9.19 6.18
C LEU A 267 8.64 -8.12 5.12
N LEU A 268 8.06 -6.92 5.24
CA LEU A 268 8.32 -5.83 4.30
C LEU A 268 9.78 -5.40 4.31
N PHE A 269 10.38 -5.32 5.51
CA PHE A 269 11.79 -5.00 5.67
C PHE A 269 12.70 -6.09 5.09
N TYR A 270 12.42 -7.37 5.36
CA TYR A 270 13.16 -8.48 4.77
C TYR A 270 13.06 -8.47 3.24
N LEU A 271 11.86 -8.32 2.69
CA LEU A 271 11.62 -8.21 1.25
C LEU A 271 12.33 -7.01 0.63
N LYS A 272 12.49 -5.91 1.38
CA LYS A 272 13.26 -4.73 0.98
C LYS A 272 14.74 -5.10 0.87
N GLU A 273 15.32 -5.75 1.86
CA GLU A 273 16.76 -6.05 1.87
C GLU A 273 17.16 -7.07 0.77
N ILE A 274 16.32 -8.07 0.50
CA ILE A 274 16.67 -9.12 -0.48
C ILE A 274 16.47 -8.73 -1.95
N SER A 275 15.76 -7.65 -2.23
CA SER A 275 15.47 -7.23 -3.60
C SER A 275 15.33 -5.72 -3.69
N SER A 276 15.98 -5.11 -4.67
CA SER A 276 15.77 -3.69 -5.02
C SER A 276 14.51 -3.45 -5.86
N ILE A 277 13.90 -4.50 -6.39
CA ILE A 277 12.69 -4.39 -7.22
C ILE A 277 11.49 -4.07 -6.32
N PRO A 278 10.64 -3.10 -6.68
CA PRO A 278 9.41 -2.83 -5.96
C PRO A 278 8.50 -4.06 -5.88
N ILE A 279 7.91 -4.29 -4.71
CA ILE A 279 7.02 -5.42 -4.45
C ILE A 279 5.63 -4.88 -4.09
N SER A 280 4.58 -5.57 -4.54
CA SER A 280 3.22 -5.27 -4.09
C SER A 280 3.00 -5.67 -2.64
N THR A 281 2.94 -4.67 -1.77
CA THR A 281 2.60 -4.85 -0.36
C THR A 281 1.18 -5.38 -0.16
N THR A 282 0.25 -5.07 -1.07
CA THR A 282 -1.10 -5.66 -1.11
C THR A 282 -1.07 -7.18 -1.26
N TRP A 283 -0.28 -7.74 -2.18
CA TRP A 283 -0.17 -9.20 -2.32
C TRP A 283 0.48 -9.83 -1.09
N VAL A 284 1.51 -9.20 -0.53
CA VAL A 284 2.13 -9.65 0.74
C VAL A 284 1.10 -9.68 1.87
N PHE A 285 0.26 -8.65 1.98
CA PHE A 285 -0.79 -8.55 2.99
C PHE A 285 -1.89 -9.60 2.82
N ILE A 286 -2.36 -9.85 1.60
CA ILE A 286 -3.34 -10.92 1.33
C ILE A 286 -2.75 -12.28 1.70
N GLY A 287 -1.47 -12.51 1.39
CA GLY A 287 -0.74 -13.71 1.83
C GLY A 287 -0.75 -13.84 3.35
N LEU A 288 -0.37 -12.77 4.07
CA LEU A 288 -0.36 -12.73 5.53
C LEU A 288 -1.74 -13.02 6.13
N LEU A 289 -2.80 -12.37 5.63
CA LEU A 289 -4.16 -12.60 6.10
C LEU A 289 -4.61 -14.03 5.82
N GLY A 290 -4.33 -14.57 4.63
CA GLY A 290 -4.71 -15.92 4.29
C GLY A 290 -4.01 -16.97 5.15
N GLY A 291 -2.72 -16.80 5.40
CA GLY A 291 -1.96 -17.67 6.30
C GLY A 291 -2.52 -17.66 7.72
N ARG A 292 -2.83 -16.46 8.23
CA ARG A 292 -3.44 -16.26 9.55
C ARG A 292 -4.80 -16.95 9.66
N GLU A 293 -5.73 -16.66 8.74
CA GLU A 293 -7.10 -17.20 8.80
C GLU A 293 -7.13 -18.72 8.68
N LEU A 294 -6.27 -19.30 7.84
CA LEU A 294 -6.14 -20.75 7.73
C LEU A 294 -5.60 -21.35 9.04
N ALA A 295 -4.56 -20.76 9.63
CA ALA A 295 -4.01 -21.21 10.91
C ALA A 295 -5.03 -21.16 12.07
N ILE A 296 -5.82 -20.08 12.18
CA ILE A 296 -6.89 -19.96 13.18
C ILE A 296 -7.90 -21.11 13.01
N ASN A 297 -8.36 -21.34 11.77
CA ASN A 297 -9.39 -22.34 11.50
C ASN A 297 -8.87 -23.77 11.67
N LEU A 298 -7.58 -24.03 11.45
CA LEU A 298 -6.97 -25.34 11.73
C LEU A 298 -6.81 -25.61 13.25
N ARG A 299 -6.66 -24.56 14.06
CA ARG A 299 -6.48 -24.68 15.52
C ARG A 299 -7.80 -24.71 16.30
N LYS A 300 -8.87 -24.11 15.78
CA LYS A 300 -10.19 -24.07 16.46
C LYS A 300 -10.86 -25.44 16.45
N LYS A 301 -11.40 -25.86 17.62
CA LYS A 301 -12.12 -27.15 17.77
C LYS A 301 -13.28 -27.35 16.79
N ASN A 302 -13.98 -26.28 16.41
CA ASN A 302 -15.06 -26.27 15.41
C ASN A 302 -14.70 -25.41 14.18
N GLY A 303 -13.41 -25.29 13.85
CA GLY A 303 -12.98 -24.46 12.73
C GLY A 303 -13.39 -25.06 11.38
N ASN A 304 -13.83 -24.22 10.45
CA ASN A 304 -14.18 -24.63 9.10
C ASN A 304 -13.13 -24.13 8.12
N TYR A 305 -12.16 -24.99 7.79
CA TYR A 305 -11.11 -24.66 6.82
C TYR A 305 -11.66 -24.26 5.45
N LYS A 306 -12.87 -24.73 5.08
CA LYS A 306 -13.54 -24.33 3.82
C LYS A 306 -13.94 -22.85 3.84
N ASP A 307 -14.34 -22.31 4.99
CA ASP A 307 -14.68 -20.89 5.12
C ASP A 307 -13.42 -20.02 5.03
N ALA A 308 -12.32 -20.46 5.64
CA ALA A 308 -11.01 -19.81 5.48
C ALA A 308 -10.55 -19.79 4.01
N LEU A 309 -10.62 -20.94 3.32
CA LEU A 309 -10.28 -21.03 1.89
C LEU A 309 -11.21 -20.18 1.01
N LYS A 310 -12.51 -20.11 1.34
CA LYS A 310 -13.47 -19.27 0.62
C LYS A 310 -13.16 -17.78 0.80
N MET A 311 -12.78 -17.35 2.00
CA MET A 311 -12.37 -15.98 2.28
C MET A 311 -11.08 -15.62 1.52
N ILE A 312 -10.06 -16.48 1.58
CA ILE A 312 -8.81 -16.32 0.82
C ILE A 312 -9.09 -16.24 -0.67
N GLY A 313 -9.91 -17.15 -1.21
CA GLY A 313 -10.28 -17.16 -2.62
C GLY A 313 -10.99 -15.87 -3.05
N LYS A 314 -11.89 -15.34 -2.22
CA LYS A 314 -12.59 -14.07 -2.51
C LYS A 314 -11.64 -12.87 -2.53
N ASP A 315 -10.75 -12.76 -1.55
CA ASP A 315 -9.79 -11.66 -1.45
C ASP A 315 -8.76 -11.75 -2.60
N SER A 316 -8.23 -12.94 -2.90
CA SER A 316 -7.33 -13.18 -4.03
C SER A 316 -7.99 -12.95 -5.40
N LEU A 317 -9.26 -13.34 -5.58
CA LEU A 317 -10.01 -13.06 -6.81
C LEU A 317 -10.18 -11.55 -7.01
N SER A 318 -10.54 -10.83 -5.95
CA SER A 318 -10.72 -9.37 -6.01
C SER A 318 -9.41 -8.66 -6.36
N ALA A 319 -8.30 -9.09 -5.77
CA ALA A 319 -6.96 -8.59 -6.10
C ALA A 319 -6.52 -8.98 -7.52
N GLY A 320 -6.88 -10.18 -7.97
CA GLY A 320 -6.66 -10.66 -9.34
C GLY A 320 -7.39 -9.81 -10.38
N ILE A 321 -8.64 -9.40 -10.12
CA ILE A 321 -9.37 -8.47 -11.00
C ILE A 321 -8.64 -7.11 -11.05
N GLY A 322 -8.23 -6.58 -9.90
CA GLY A 322 -7.44 -5.33 -9.85
C GLY A 322 -6.12 -5.43 -10.61
N LEU A 323 -5.45 -6.58 -10.53
CA LEU A 323 -4.25 -6.89 -11.32
C LEU A 323 -4.54 -6.86 -12.82
N ILE A 324 -5.61 -7.53 -13.29
CA ILE A 324 -5.97 -7.55 -14.71
C ILE A 324 -6.25 -6.13 -15.22
N ILE A 325 -7.01 -5.33 -14.48
CA ILE A 325 -7.29 -3.92 -14.83
C ILE A 325 -5.98 -3.12 -14.94
N SER A 326 -5.06 -3.32 -13.99
CA SER A 326 -3.76 -2.66 -13.97
C SER A 326 -2.90 -3.03 -15.17
N LEU A 327 -2.90 -4.31 -15.56
CA LEU A 327 -2.17 -4.79 -16.74
C LEU A 327 -2.77 -4.27 -18.05
N ILE A 328 -4.10 -4.25 -18.17
CA ILE A 328 -4.78 -3.65 -19.34
C ILE A 328 -4.40 -2.18 -19.48
N LEU A 329 -4.39 -1.44 -18.37
CA LEU A 329 -4.01 -0.03 -18.36
C LEU A 329 -2.55 0.16 -18.78
N ALA A 330 -1.63 -0.64 -18.24
CA ALA A 330 -0.22 -0.62 -18.62
C ALA A 330 -0.03 -0.89 -20.12
N VAL A 331 -0.67 -1.93 -20.67
CA VAL A 331 -0.57 -2.30 -22.10
C VAL A 331 -1.17 -1.25 -23.00
N SER A 332 -2.23 -0.57 -22.54
CA SER A 332 -2.84 0.55 -23.27
C SER A 332 -1.95 1.80 -23.33
N ILE A 333 -1.06 1.97 -22.34
CA ILE A 333 -0.13 3.11 -22.26
C ILE A 333 1.11 2.86 -23.10
N ASN A 334 1.76 1.71 -22.93
CA ASN A 334 3.10 1.45 -23.46
C ASN A 334 3.04 0.71 -24.80
N GLU A 335 3.37 1.41 -25.88
CA GLU A 335 3.35 0.86 -27.25
C GLU A 335 4.45 -0.18 -27.46
N ASN A 336 5.63 0.02 -26.87
CA ASN A 336 6.72 -0.96 -26.95
C ASN A 336 6.30 -2.27 -26.29
N MET A 337 5.64 -2.19 -25.14
CA MET A 337 5.11 -3.37 -24.47
C MET A 337 3.99 -4.04 -25.28
N ARG A 338 3.12 -3.26 -25.92
CA ARG A 338 2.10 -3.81 -26.82
C ARG A 338 2.77 -4.58 -27.98
N ASN A 339 3.85 -4.04 -28.55
CA ASN A 339 4.59 -4.68 -29.63
C ASN A 339 5.35 -5.93 -29.15
N GLU A 340 5.97 -5.91 -27.97
CA GLU A 340 6.60 -7.09 -27.36
C GLU A 340 5.58 -8.20 -27.09
N LEU A 341 4.41 -7.88 -26.53
CA LEU A 341 3.34 -8.85 -26.29
C LEU A 341 2.79 -9.42 -27.60
N LEU A 342 2.57 -8.57 -28.62
CA LEU A 342 2.11 -9.00 -29.94
C LEU A 342 3.16 -9.84 -30.69
N SER A 343 4.44 -9.74 -30.33
CA SER A 343 5.51 -10.57 -30.92
C SER A 343 5.65 -11.96 -30.30
N LEU A 344 4.98 -12.21 -29.17
CA LEU A 344 4.93 -13.51 -28.50
C LEU A 344 3.77 -14.41 -28.98
N PHE A 345 2.85 -13.84 -29.77
CA PHE A 345 1.74 -14.52 -30.44
C PHE A 345 1.93 -14.43 -31.95
#